data_AF-A0A8S2FDP6-F1
#
_entry.id   AF-A0A8S2FDP6-F1
#
_cell.length_a   1.000
_cell.length_b   1.000
_cell.length_c   1.000
_cell.angle_alpha   90.00
_cell.angle_beta   90.00
_cell.angle_gamma   90.00
#
_symmetry.space_group_name_H-M   'P 1'
#
loop_
_entity.id
_entity.type
_entity.pdbx_description
1 polymer ?
#
loop_
_entity_poly.entity_id
_entity_poly.type
_entity_poly.pdbx_seq_one_letter_code
_entity_poly.pdbx_strand_id
1 'polypeptide(L)'
;LTVRMSSSLDNDNGNDDNGLPSDIFRFLNGQSDENNLLEQSALMKRLSDIKADLESNGLPSDIFRFMNGQCDENNLREQSALMKRLSDIKTDLESNSDYSYRTESSLVFLWNYSDKTIVVPSLIQAGYPETVLNWFTMACKVKEPNEQLLLILLNIIHNISRHDDGVDALNSFNAINVIKEYQSYNKDDFLCSMILALLSTPEEIKNDRKRMNNVLDQLLEIVYDASLSSDY
;
A
#
# COMPACT_ATOMS: atom_id res chain seq x y z
N LEU A 1 2.83 47.31 11.78
CA LEU A 1 3.34 46.65 13.01
C LEU A 1 4.29 45.57 12.57
N THR A 2 5.56 45.94 12.48
CA THR A 2 6.67 45.11 12.02
C THR A 2 7.60 44.96 13.21
N VAL A 3 7.85 43.74 13.65
CA VAL A 3 8.92 43.44 14.62
C VAL A 3 9.74 42.30 14.04
N ARG A 4 10.96 42.65 13.60
CA ARG A 4 12.10 41.74 13.60
C ARG A 4 12.78 41.91 14.95
N MET A 5 13.16 40.80 15.58
CA MET A 5 14.41 40.72 16.35
C MET A 5 15.03 39.33 16.14
N SER A 6 16.35 39.36 16.00
CA SER A 6 17.24 38.28 15.61
C SER A 6 17.98 37.70 16.82
N SER A 7 18.82 36.69 16.54
CA SER A 7 19.86 36.02 17.38
C SER A 7 19.35 34.80 18.17
N SER A 8 20.07 33.69 18.32
CA SER A 8 21.50 33.39 18.15
C SER A 8 21.68 31.88 17.96
N LEU A 9 22.81 31.52 17.35
CA LEU A 9 23.37 30.17 17.22
C LEU A 9 23.54 29.42 18.55
N ASP A 10 23.53 28.08 18.37
CA ASP A 10 24.13 27.00 19.15
C ASP A 10 23.67 26.74 20.60
N ASN A 11 22.93 25.64 20.78
CA ASN A 11 23.41 24.58 21.66
C ASN A 11 22.75 23.22 21.33
N ASP A 12 23.66 22.29 21.04
CA ASP A 12 23.56 20.85 21.06
C ASP A 12 22.76 20.33 22.26
N ASN A 13 21.79 19.43 22.02
CA ASN A 13 21.41 18.36 22.93
C ASN A 13 20.39 17.43 22.28
N GLY A 14 20.92 16.30 21.80
CA GLY A 14 20.30 14.98 21.68
C GLY A 14 18.78 14.91 21.56
N ASN A 15 18.32 14.61 20.34
CA ASN A 15 17.22 13.68 20.15
C ASN A 15 17.57 12.80 18.95
N ASP A 16 17.64 11.49 19.20
CA ASP A 16 17.67 10.45 18.18
C ASP A 16 16.36 10.53 17.38
N ASP A 17 16.33 11.39 16.37
CA ASP A 17 15.19 11.53 15.47
C ASP A 17 15.26 10.43 14.41
N ASN A 18 14.37 9.46 14.59
CA ASN A 18 14.04 8.37 13.68
C ASN A 18 13.41 8.92 12.37
N GLY A 19 14.18 9.67 11.59
CA GLY A 19 13.83 10.14 10.23
C GLY A 19 13.77 9.03 9.19
N LEU A 20 13.19 7.87 9.56
CA LEU A 20 13.12 6.63 8.79
C LEU A 20 12.00 6.55 7.72
N PRO A 21 10.85 7.26 7.78
CA PRO A 21 9.76 6.96 6.85
C PRO A 21 9.89 7.56 5.44
N SER A 22 10.49 8.74 5.25
CA SER A 22 10.38 9.45 3.96
C SER A 22 11.23 8.87 2.84
N ASP A 23 12.41 8.37 3.17
CA ASP A 23 13.46 8.15 2.17
C ASP A 23 13.33 6.80 1.47
N ILE A 24 12.85 5.78 2.19
CA ILE A 24 12.53 4.46 1.62
C ILE A 24 11.31 4.57 0.71
N PHE A 25 10.31 5.35 1.11
CA PHE A 25 9.13 5.62 0.29
C PHE A 25 9.46 6.42 -0.97
N ARG A 26 10.35 7.42 -0.89
CA ARG A 26 10.84 8.15 -2.08
C ARG A 26 11.56 7.24 -3.07
N PHE A 27 12.38 6.31 -2.58
CA PHE A 27 13.13 5.38 -3.42
C PHE A 27 12.24 4.36 -4.12
N LEU A 28 11.28 3.75 -3.41
CA LEU A 28 10.33 2.81 -4.00
C LEU A 28 9.40 3.45 -5.03
N ASN A 29 9.13 4.76 -4.89
CA ASN A 29 8.34 5.55 -5.84
C ASN A 29 9.18 6.23 -6.94
N GLY A 30 10.47 5.90 -7.09
CA GLY A 30 11.33 6.44 -8.17
C GLY A 30 11.62 7.94 -8.07
N GLN A 31 11.46 8.55 -6.88
CA GLN A 31 11.71 9.98 -6.64
C GLN A 31 13.10 10.28 -6.07
N SER A 32 14.08 9.38 -6.24
CA SER A 32 15.46 9.67 -5.83
C SER A 32 16.13 10.56 -6.88
N ASP A 33 16.68 11.70 -6.47
CA ASP A 33 17.61 12.46 -7.31
C ASP A 33 18.78 11.55 -7.71
N GLU A 34 18.83 11.13 -8.97
CA GLU A 34 19.78 10.14 -9.51
C GLU A 34 21.26 10.52 -9.31
N ASN A 35 21.54 11.76 -8.93
CA ASN A 35 22.90 12.31 -8.84
C ASN A 35 23.55 12.23 -7.45
N ASN A 36 22.85 11.77 -6.41
CA ASN A 36 23.44 11.70 -5.06
C ASN A 36 23.94 10.28 -4.72
N LEU A 37 25.12 9.95 -5.25
CA LEU A 37 25.83 8.66 -5.03
C LEU A 37 26.01 8.29 -3.55
N LEU A 38 26.08 9.27 -2.65
CA LEU A 38 26.20 9.02 -1.21
C LEU A 38 24.87 8.54 -0.60
N GLU A 39 23.76 9.12 -1.03
CA GLU A 39 22.41 8.70 -0.61
C GLU A 39 22.08 7.32 -1.19
N GLN A 40 22.40 7.05 -2.46
CA GLN A 40 22.20 5.72 -3.05
C GLN A 40 23.03 4.64 -2.33
N SER A 41 24.27 4.94 -1.94
CA SER A 41 25.12 4.04 -1.15
C SER A 41 24.53 3.74 0.24
N ALA A 42 24.08 4.79 0.95
CA ALA A 42 23.43 4.64 2.24
C ALA A 42 22.11 3.87 2.15
N LEU A 43 21.36 4.06 1.07
CA LEU A 43 20.08 3.42 0.82
C LEU A 43 20.23 1.97 0.38
N MET A 44 21.23 1.65 -0.45
CA MET A 44 21.62 0.27 -0.78
C MET A 44 22.10 -0.50 0.45
N LYS A 45 22.83 0.16 1.34
CA LYS A 45 23.22 -0.42 2.63
C LYS A 45 21.97 -0.69 3.50
N ARG A 46 21.04 0.26 3.60
CA ARG A 46 19.77 0.08 4.33
C ARG A 46 18.89 -1.03 3.74
N LEU A 47 18.78 -1.13 2.41
CA LEU A 47 18.08 -2.24 1.74
C LEU A 47 18.76 -3.57 1.99
N SER A 48 20.10 -3.60 2.03
CA SER A 48 20.86 -4.78 2.41
C SER A 48 20.62 -5.16 3.88
N ASP A 49 20.51 -4.18 4.78
CA ASP A 49 20.24 -4.41 6.19
C ASP A 49 18.80 -4.90 6.40
N ILE A 50 17.80 -4.30 5.72
CA ILE A 50 16.42 -4.78 5.70
C ILE A 50 16.36 -6.19 5.12
N LYS A 51 17.06 -6.46 4.02
CA LYS A 51 17.12 -7.81 3.44
C LYS A 51 17.74 -8.81 4.42
N ALA A 52 18.83 -8.45 5.09
CA ALA A 52 19.47 -9.30 6.09
C ALA A 52 18.57 -9.53 7.31
N ASP A 53 17.80 -8.53 7.72
CA ASP A 53 16.86 -8.62 8.84
C ASP A 53 15.61 -9.42 8.46
N LEU A 54 15.16 -9.32 7.20
CA LEU A 54 14.11 -10.17 6.66
C LEU A 54 14.61 -11.62 6.54
N GLU A 55 15.83 -11.86 6.08
CA GLU A 55 16.47 -13.19 5.99
C GLU A 55 16.72 -13.81 7.37
N SER A 56 17.12 -13.01 8.37
CA SER A 56 17.34 -13.45 9.76
C SER A 56 16.03 -13.78 10.48
N ASN A 57 14.94 -13.09 10.14
CA ASN A 57 13.57 -13.36 10.59
C ASN A 57 12.83 -14.40 9.72
N GLY A 58 13.56 -15.09 8.83
CA GLY A 58 13.07 -16.25 8.10
C GLY A 58 12.25 -15.95 6.84
N LEU A 59 12.37 -14.76 6.22
CA LEU A 59 11.99 -14.60 4.81
C LEU A 59 13.06 -15.26 3.93
N PRO A 60 12.72 -16.31 3.17
CA PRO A 60 13.66 -16.92 2.25
C PRO A 60 13.93 -16.00 1.06
N SER A 61 15.13 -16.08 0.49
CA SER A 61 15.52 -15.49 -0.80
C SER A 61 14.55 -15.78 -1.95
N ASP A 62 13.74 -16.83 -1.80
CA ASP A 62 12.66 -17.23 -2.71
C ASP A 62 11.57 -16.15 -2.85
N ILE A 63 11.34 -15.31 -1.84
CA ILE A 63 10.39 -14.18 -1.91
C ILE A 63 10.91 -13.08 -2.84
N PHE A 64 12.21 -12.80 -2.82
CA PHE A 64 12.82 -11.85 -3.77
C PHE A 64 12.80 -12.42 -5.20
N ARG A 65 13.02 -13.73 -5.37
CA ARG A 65 12.83 -14.40 -6.68
C ARG A 65 11.39 -14.30 -7.17
N PHE A 66 10.41 -14.50 -6.28
CA PHE A 66 8.99 -14.39 -6.59
C PHE A 66 8.60 -12.94 -6.94
N MET A 67 9.06 -11.96 -6.18
CA MET A 67 8.83 -10.54 -6.45
C MET A 67 9.45 -10.07 -7.77
N ASN A 68 10.50 -10.73 -8.24
CA ASN A 68 11.15 -10.45 -9.53
C ASN A 68 10.58 -11.28 -10.70
N GLY A 69 9.44 -11.96 -10.51
CA GLY A 69 8.78 -12.73 -11.57
C GLY A 69 9.57 -13.97 -12.03
N GLN A 70 10.49 -14.47 -11.21
CA GLN A 70 11.35 -15.63 -11.52
C GLN A 70 10.81 -16.96 -10.95
N CYS A 71 9.51 -17.04 -10.71
CA CYS A 71 8.88 -18.23 -10.16
C CYS A 71 8.31 -19.08 -11.30
N ASP A 72 8.77 -20.33 -11.40
CA ASP A 72 8.19 -21.33 -12.29
C ASP A 72 6.88 -21.80 -11.64
N GLU A 73 5.74 -21.58 -12.31
CA GLU A 73 4.40 -22.01 -11.84
C GLU A 73 4.32 -23.51 -11.51
N ASN A 74 5.27 -24.31 -11.99
CA ASN A 74 5.35 -25.75 -11.77
C ASN A 74 6.08 -26.17 -10.49
N ASN A 75 6.65 -25.23 -9.72
CA ASN A 75 7.38 -25.57 -8.49
C ASN A 75 6.44 -25.59 -7.27
N LEU A 76 5.72 -26.71 -7.10
CA LEU A 76 4.82 -26.99 -5.97
C LEU A 76 5.41 -26.67 -4.59
N ARG A 77 6.74 -26.83 -4.44
CA ARG A 77 7.44 -26.53 -3.18
C ARG A 77 7.50 -25.03 -2.91
N GLU A 78 7.80 -24.22 -3.92
CA GLU A 78 7.83 -22.75 -3.82
C GLU A 78 6.41 -22.20 -3.51
N GLN A 79 5.37 -22.74 -4.17
CA GLN A 79 3.98 -22.39 -3.87
C GLN A 79 3.55 -22.75 -2.44
N SER A 80 3.93 -23.93 -1.94
CA SER A 80 3.60 -24.33 -0.57
C SER A 80 4.26 -23.44 0.49
N ALA A 81 5.50 -23.01 0.24
CA ALA A 81 6.24 -22.13 1.13
C ALA A 81 5.62 -20.71 1.16
N LEU A 82 5.21 -20.22 -0.01
CA LEU A 82 4.50 -18.96 -0.15
C LEU A 82 3.15 -18.99 0.58
N MET A 83 2.32 -20.02 0.35
CA MET A 83 1.03 -20.15 1.03
C MET A 83 1.17 -20.25 2.55
N LYS A 84 2.19 -20.97 3.02
CA LYS A 84 2.51 -20.99 4.46
C LYS A 84 2.87 -19.60 4.97
N ARG A 85 3.71 -18.85 4.25
CA ARG A 85 4.11 -17.51 4.67
C ARG A 85 2.94 -16.52 4.67
N LEU A 86 2.07 -16.60 3.66
CA LEU A 86 0.82 -15.85 3.63
C LEU A 86 -0.04 -16.18 4.87
N SER A 87 -0.16 -17.46 5.22
CA SER A 87 -0.85 -17.85 6.45
C SER A 87 -0.20 -17.28 7.72
N ASP A 88 1.13 -17.28 7.81
CA ASP A 88 1.87 -16.72 8.95
C ASP A 88 1.64 -15.20 9.06
N ILE A 89 1.77 -14.48 7.94
CA ILE A 89 1.52 -13.02 7.87
C ILE A 89 0.07 -12.71 8.27
N LYS A 90 -0.89 -13.48 7.77
CA LYS A 90 -2.30 -13.32 8.12
C LYS A 90 -2.52 -13.51 9.62
N THR A 91 -1.95 -14.57 10.19
CA THR A 91 -2.03 -14.85 11.63
C THR A 91 -1.42 -13.72 12.45
N ASP A 92 -0.27 -13.19 12.02
CA ASP A 92 0.36 -12.04 12.67
C ASP A 92 -0.52 -10.79 12.61
N LEU A 93 -1.14 -10.50 11.45
CA LEU A 93 -2.04 -9.36 11.29
C LEU A 93 -3.34 -9.52 12.10
N GLU A 94 -3.87 -10.73 12.22
CA GLU A 94 -5.11 -10.97 12.98
C GLU A 94 -4.88 -11.01 14.49
N SER A 95 -3.66 -11.36 14.93
CA SER A 95 -3.30 -11.42 16.34
C SER A 95 -2.80 -10.09 16.93
N ASN A 96 -2.33 -9.16 16.10
CA ASN A 96 -1.86 -7.85 16.53
C ASN A 96 -2.90 -6.78 16.18
N SER A 97 -3.43 -6.06 17.17
CA SER A 97 -4.29 -4.90 16.93
C SER A 97 -3.51 -3.60 16.65
N ASP A 98 -2.20 -3.62 16.94
CA ASP A 98 -1.38 -2.43 16.99
C ASP A 98 -0.55 -2.27 15.72
N TYR A 99 -0.45 -1.02 15.25
CA TYR A 99 0.42 -0.66 14.14
C TYR A 99 1.88 -0.65 14.63
N SER A 100 2.56 -1.78 14.45
CA SER A 100 3.98 -1.96 14.73
C SER A 100 4.80 -1.97 13.45
N TYR A 101 6.12 -1.82 13.55
CA TYR A 101 7.05 -1.98 12.42
C TYR A 101 6.87 -3.32 11.67
N ARG A 102 6.53 -4.39 12.42
CA ARG A 102 6.27 -5.71 11.85
C ARG A 102 4.95 -5.75 11.06
N THR A 103 3.92 -5.11 11.59
CA THR A 103 2.61 -4.94 10.93
C THR A 103 2.79 -4.14 9.63
N GLU A 104 3.49 -3.01 9.72
CA GLU A 104 3.80 -2.15 8.58
C GLU A 104 4.55 -2.92 7.48
N SER A 105 5.63 -3.62 7.84
CA SER A 105 6.41 -4.43 6.89
C SER A 105 5.54 -5.50 6.20
N SER A 106 4.62 -6.10 6.94
CA SER A 106 3.68 -7.09 6.42
C SER A 106 2.68 -6.49 5.44
N LEU A 107 2.12 -5.31 5.76
CA LEU A 107 1.20 -4.60 4.88
C LEU A 107 1.88 -4.06 3.62
N VAL A 108 3.10 -3.53 3.73
CA VAL A 108 3.91 -3.11 2.58
C VAL A 108 4.24 -4.30 1.68
N PHE A 109 4.58 -5.45 2.26
CA PHE A 109 4.74 -6.68 1.49
C PHE A 109 3.46 -7.03 0.74
N LEU A 110 2.31 -7.05 1.42
CA LEU A 110 1.02 -7.36 0.80
C LEU A 110 0.62 -6.38 -0.30
N TRP A 111 0.91 -5.09 -0.12
CA TRP A 111 0.68 -4.08 -1.15
C TRP A 111 1.49 -4.38 -2.42
N ASN A 112 2.82 -4.52 -2.29
CA ASN A 112 3.69 -4.86 -3.41
C ASN A 112 3.37 -6.22 -4.05
N TYR A 113 2.89 -7.16 -3.24
CA TYR A 113 2.49 -8.47 -3.70
C TYR A 113 1.19 -8.38 -4.50
N SER A 114 0.13 -7.77 -3.94
CA SER A 114 -1.18 -7.59 -4.57
C SER A 114 -1.13 -6.77 -5.87
N ASP A 115 -0.15 -5.89 -6.04
CA ASP A 115 0.01 -5.14 -7.29
C ASP A 115 0.31 -6.07 -8.48
N LYS A 116 0.95 -7.21 -8.24
CA LYS A 116 1.12 -8.26 -9.25
C LYS A 116 -0.21 -9.00 -9.47
N THR A 117 -0.98 -8.62 -10.47
CA THR A 117 -2.30 -9.21 -10.78
C THR A 117 -2.33 -10.74 -10.76
N ILE A 118 -1.29 -11.41 -11.22
CA ILE A 118 -1.18 -12.88 -11.24
C ILE A 118 -1.29 -13.55 -9.85
N VAL A 119 -0.98 -12.82 -8.77
CA VAL A 119 -0.91 -13.37 -7.41
C VAL A 119 -2.16 -13.10 -6.59
N VAL A 120 -3.05 -12.22 -7.06
CA VAL A 120 -4.30 -11.86 -6.38
C VAL A 120 -5.20 -13.07 -6.10
N PRO A 121 -5.34 -14.07 -7.00
CA PRO A 121 -6.09 -15.29 -6.68
C PRO A 121 -5.60 -16.01 -5.42
N SER A 122 -4.28 -16.05 -5.19
CA SER A 122 -3.71 -16.66 -3.99
C SER A 122 -4.03 -15.85 -2.73
N LEU A 123 -4.08 -14.51 -2.83
CA LEU A 123 -4.50 -13.65 -1.72
C LEU A 123 -5.98 -13.85 -1.37
N ILE A 124 -6.84 -13.96 -2.38
CA ILE A 124 -8.27 -14.24 -2.19
C ILE A 124 -8.44 -15.59 -1.51
N GLN A 125 -7.76 -16.64 -2.00
CA GLN A 125 -7.82 -17.98 -1.41
C GLN A 125 -7.31 -18.02 0.03
N ALA A 126 -6.29 -17.23 0.36
CA ALA A 126 -5.79 -17.09 1.74
C ALA A 126 -6.73 -16.24 2.63
N GLY A 127 -7.78 -15.64 2.06
CA GLY A 127 -8.77 -14.85 2.78
C GLY A 127 -8.28 -13.48 3.22
N TYR A 128 -7.37 -12.86 2.45
CA TYR A 128 -6.94 -11.48 2.71
C TYR A 128 -7.99 -10.40 2.48
N PRO A 129 -9.02 -10.54 1.59
CA PRO A 129 -10.06 -9.53 1.46
C PRO A 129 -10.70 -9.15 2.79
N GLU A 130 -11.03 -10.13 3.63
CA GLU A 130 -11.57 -9.92 4.98
C GLU A 130 -10.54 -9.27 5.91
N THR A 131 -9.34 -9.85 5.99
CA THR A 131 -8.30 -9.38 6.91
C THR A 131 -7.94 -7.91 6.64
N VAL A 132 -7.74 -7.53 5.37
CA VAL A 132 -7.39 -6.16 4.98
C VAL A 132 -8.54 -5.20 5.26
N LEU A 133 -9.79 -5.59 4.96
CA LEU A 133 -10.95 -4.75 5.21
C LEU A 133 -11.20 -4.53 6.72
N ASN A 134 -10.97 -5.54 7.54
CA ASN A 134 -11.02 -5.43 9.00
C ASN A 134 -9.97 -4.44 9.52
N TRP A 135 -8.73 -4.55 9.04
CA TRP A 135 -7.66 -3.61 9.37
C TRP A 135 -7.99 -2.18 8.95
N PHE A 136 -8.53 -2.00 7.74
CA PHE A 136 -8.97 -0.68 7.26
C PHE A 136 -10.08 -0.11 8.15
N THR A 137 -11.07 -0.92 8.47
CA THR A 137 -12.17 -0.52 9.37
C THR A 137 -11.66 -0.14 10.77
N MET A 138 -10.69 -0.88 11.31
CA MET A 138 -10.08 -0.56 12.60
C MET A 138 -9.29 0.75 12.53
N ALA A 139 -8.46 0.93 11.49
CA ALA A 139 -7.68 2.14 11.30
C ALA A 139 -8.56 3.39 11.17
N CYS A 140 -9.70 3.30 10.47
CA CYS A 140 -10.67 4.38 10.34
C CYS A 140 -11.36 4.79 11.67
N LYS A 141 -11.42 3.89 12.66
CA LYS A 141 -12.07 4.16 13.96
C LYS A 141 -11.17 4.83 14.98
N VAL A 142 -9.86 4.95 14.70
CA VAL A 142 -8.91 5.63 15.57
C VAL A 142 -9.16 7.14 15.50
N LYS A 143 -9.06 7.83 16.64
CA LYS A 143 -9.32 9.28 16.76
C LYS A 143 -8.45 10.12 15.80
N GLU A 144 -7.20 9.70 15.63
CA GLU A 144 -6.23 10.27 14.69
C GLU A 144 -5.72 9.12 13.82
N PRO A 145 -6.40 8.85 12.68
CA PRO A 145 -6.02 7.73 11.84
C PRO A 145 -4.68 8.01 11.16
N ASN A 146 -3.83 6.99 11.11
CA ASN A 146 -2.57 7.07 10.37
C ASN A 146 -2.89 7.05 8.86
N GLU A 147 -2.74 8.21 8.20
CA GLU A 147 -3.04 8.39 6.77
C GLU A 147 -2.20 7.47 5.87
N GLN A 148 -0.93 7.23 6.23
CA GLN A 148 -0.05 6.36 5.48
C GLN A 148 -0.51 4.90 5.55
N LEU A 149 -0.92 4.43 6.74
CA LEU A 149 -1.52 3.11 6.90
C LEU A 149 -2.80 2.98 6.08
N LEU A 150 -3.69 3.97 6.15
CA LEU A 150 -4.93 3.99 5.38
C LEU A 150 -4.66 3.92 3.88
N LEU A 151 -3.66 4.67 3.39
CA LEU A 151 -3.26 4.64 1.98
C LEU A 151 -2.75 3.26 1.56
N ILE A 152 -1.91 2.60 2.37
CA ILE A 152 -1.43 1.25 2.09
C ILE A 152 -2.60 0.27 2.00
N LEU A 153 -3.54 0.33 2.96
CA LEU A 153 -4.71 -0.55 2.99
C LEU A 153 -5.64 -0.31 1.79
N LEU A 154 -5.89 0.95 1.42
CA LEU A 154 -6.68 1.30 0.24
C LEU A 154 -6.03 0.78 -1.05
N ASN A 155 -4.71 0.88 -1.18
CA ASN A 155 -4.00 0.34 -2.34
C ASN A 155 -4.12 -1.19 -2.43
N ILE A 156 -4.04 -1.91 -1.30
CA ILE A 156 -4.26 -3.36 -1.29
C ILE A 156 -5.70 -3.68 -1.72
N ILE A 157 -6.69 -2.98 -1.16
CA ILE A 157 -8.11 -3.16 -1.51
C ILE A 157 -8.33 -2.90 -3.00
N HIS A 158 -7.80 -1.80 -3.53
CA HIS A 158 -7.84 -1.46 -4.95
C HIS A 158 -7.23 -2.58 -5.80
N ASN A 159 -6.04 -3.05 -5.45
CA ASN A 159 -5.36 -4.10 -6.21
C ASN A 159 -6.16 -5.40 -6.27
N ILE A 160 -6.81 -5.77 -5.15
CA ILE A 160 -7.72 -6.91 -5.10
C ILE A 160 -8.98 -6.65 -5.95
N SER A 161 -9.58 -5.45 -5.87
CA SER A 161 -10.82 -5.13 -6.59
C SER A 161 -10.65 -4.98 -8.11
N ARG A 162 -9.43 -5.03 -8.65
CA ARG A 162 -9.18 -5.14 -10.09
C ARG A 162 -9.55 -6.53 -10.66
N HIS A 163 -9.83 -7.50 -9.80
CA HIS A 163 -10.17 -8.88 -10.17
C HIS A 163 -11.62 -9.18 -9.84
N ASP A 164 -12.35 -9.84 -10.75
CA ASP A 164 -13.77 -10.19 -10.55
C ASP A 164 -13.99 -11.01 -9.27
N ASP A 165 -13.21 -12.08 -9.07
CA ASP A 165 -13.26 -12.89 -7.83
C ASP A 165 -12.89 -12.06 -6.58
N GLY A 166 -12.07 -11.02 -6.76
CA GLY A 166 -11.69 -10.10 -5.70
C GLY A 166 -12.82 -9.15 -5.34
N VAL A 167 -13.56 -8.65 -6.33
CA VAL A 167 -14.78 -7.86 -6.14
C VAL A 167 -15.83 -8.67 -5.38
N ASP A 168 -16.09 -9.91 -5.81
CA ASP A 168 -17.04 -10.79 -5.14
C ASP A 168 -16.65 -11.06 -3.68
N ALA A 169 -15.37 -11.36 -3.44
CA ALA A 169 -14.85 -11.58 -2.10
C ALA A 169 -15.00 -10.33 -1.22
N LEU A 170 -14.58 -9.15 -1.69
CA LEU A 170 -14.69 -7.89 -0.95
C LEU A 170 -16.15 -7.51 -0.66
N ASN A 171 -17.03 -7.68 -1.65
CA ASN A 171 -18.46 -7.39 -1.49
C ASN A 171 -19.14 -8.35 -0.50
N SER A 172 -18.68 -9.60 -0.39
CA SER A 172 -19.16 -10.52 0.65
C SER A 172 -18.90 -10.02 2.09
N PHE A 173 -17.92 -9.13 2.26
CA PHE A 173 -17.59 -8.46 3.52
C PHE A 173 -18.07 -7.00 3.58
N ASN A 174 -19.03 -6.62 2.73
CA ASN A 174 -19.67 -5.30 2.75
C ASN A 174 -18.70 -4.12 2.46
N ALA A 175 -17.66 -4.36 1.64
CA ALA A 175 -16.63 -3.37 1.33
C ALA A 175 -17.19 -2.03 0.81
N ILE A 176 -18.23 -2.05 -0.02
CA ILE A 176 -18.87 -0.82 -0.55
C ILE A 176 -19.26 0.15 0.58
N ASN A 177 -19.89 -0.36 1.64
CA ASN A 177 -20.35 0.50 2.72
C ASN A 177 -19.17 1.02 3.58
N VAL A 178 -18.17 0.17 3.81
CA VAL A 178 -16.95 0.56 4.53
C VAL A 178 -16.20 1.69 3.80
N ILE A 179 -16.02 1.57 2.48
CA ILE A 179 -15.31 2.59 1.69
C ILE A 179 -16.16 3.87 1.56
N LYS A 180 -17.49 3.76 1.42
CA LYS A 180 -18.39 4.93 1.43
C LYS A 180 -18.35 5.68 2.76
N GLU A 181 -18.33 4.96 3.88
CA GLU A 181 -18.21 5.56 5.21
C GLU A 181 -16.91 6.35 5.33
N TYR A 182 -15.77 5.77 4.95
CA TYR A 182 -14.49 6.47 4.94
C TYR A 182 -14.48 7.70 4.01
N GLN A 183 -14.95 7.54 2.77
CA GLN A 183 -15.02 8.63 1.80
C GLN A 183 -15.90 9.80 2.28
N SER A 184 -16.87 9.56 3.17
CA SER A 184 -17.67 10.64 3.74
C SER A 184 -16.86 11.63 4.59
N TYR A 185 -15.77 11.15 5.19
CA TYR A 185 -14.80 11.93 5.95
C TYR A 185 -13.70 12.52 5.06
N ASN A 186 -13.33 11.82 3.98
CA ASN A 186 -12.33 12.24 3.01
C ASN A 186 -12.92 12.31 1.58
N LYS A 187 -13.69 13.38 1.32
CA LYS A 187 -14.59 13.48 0.14
C LYS A 187 -13.87 13.49 -1.21
N ASP A 188 -12.61 13.89 -1.23
CA ASP A 188 -11.81 14.04 -2.46
C ASP A 188 -10.83 12.88 -2.66
N ASP A 189 -11.01 11.77 -1.95
CA ASP A 189 -10.21 10.57 -2.16
C ASP A 189 -10.59 9.89 -3.49
N PHE A 190 -9.74 10.14 -4.48
CA PHE A 190 -9.82 9.57 -5.82
C PHE A 190 -9.70 8.04 -5.81
N LEU A 191 -8.82 7.48 -4.98
CA LEU A 191 -8.61 6.03 -4.88
C LEU A 191 -9.86 5.33 -4.33
N CYS A 192 -10.50 5.92 -3.32
CA CYS A 192 -11.79 5.44 -2.83
C CYS A 192 -12.88 5.44 -3.93
N SER A 193 -12.86 6.45 -4.79
CA SER A 193 -13.81 6.54 -5.90
C SER A 193 -13.55 5.46 -6.97
N MET A 194 -12.29 5.16 -7.26
CA MET A 194 -11.91 4.04 -8.14
C MET A 194 -12.33 2.69 -7.56
N ILE A 195 -12.04 2.45 -6.27
CA ILE A 195 -12.46 1.22 -5.58
C ILE A 195 -13.97 1.08 -5.64
N LEU A 196 -14.72 2.14 -5.32
CA LEU A 196 -16.17 2.09 -5.37
C LEU A 196 -16.72 1.86 -6.78
N ALA A 197 -16.05 2.38 -7.82
CA ALA A 197 -16.42 2.08 -9.21
C ALA A 197 -16.23 0.59 -9.54
N LEU A 198 -15.09 0.00 -9.12
CA LEU A 198 -14.79 -1.42 -9.32
C LEU A 198 -15.75 -2.34 -8.58
N LEU A 199 -16.15 -1.96 -7.35
CA LEU A 199 -17.05 -2.77 -6.53
C LEU A 199 -18.53 -2.65 -6.92
N SER A 200 -18.91 -1.59 -7.65
CA SER A 200 -20.31 -1.29 -7.97
C SER A 200 -20.81 -2.07 -9.18
N THR A 201 -22.08 -2.44 -9.16
CA THR A 201 -22.77 -2.96 -10.34
C THR A 201 -22.97 -1.87 -11.41
N PRO A 202 -23.16 -2.24 -12.69
CA PRO A 202 -23.47 -1.27 -13.75
C PRO A 202 -24.68 -0.39 -13.43
N GLU A 203 -25.69 -0.94 -12.74
CA GLU A 203 -26.89 -0.21 -12.31
C GLU A 203 -26.57 0.85 -11.24
N GLU A 204 -25.71 0.52 -10.27
CA GLU A 204 -25.26 1.46 -9.25
C GLU A 204 -24.40 2.58 -9.85
N ILE A 205 -23.51 2.25 -10.78
CA ILE A 205 -22.72 3.23 -11.54
C ILE A 205 -23.65 4.18 -12.32
N LYS A 206 -24.69 3.65 -12.97
CA LYS A 206 -25.69 4.48 -13.70
C LYS A 206 -26.45 5.42 -12.77
N ASN A 207 -26.70 5.02 -11.53
CA ASN A 207 -27.39 5.84 -10.54
C ASN A 207 -26.47 6.90 -9.92
N ASP A 208 -25.15 6.73 -10.03
CA ASP A 208 -24.12 7.63 -9.50
C ASP A 208 -23.24 8.25 -10.59
N ARG A 209 -23.86 8.60 -11.73
CA ARG A 209 -23.18 9.17 -12.90
C ARG A 209 -22.31 10.37 -12.59
N LYS A 210 -22.73 11.23 -11.66
CA LYS A 210 -22.00 12.47 -11.35
C LYS A 210 -20.62 12.16 -10.76
N ARG A 211 -20.54 11.23 -9.80
CA ARG A 211 -19.26 10.82 -9.21
C ARG A 211 -18.41 10.06 -10.23
N MET A 212 -19.01 9.14 -10.97
CA MET A 212 -18.31 8.32 -11.95
C MET A 212 -17.73 9.15 -13.11
N ASN A 213 -18.44 10.17 -13.58
CA ASN A 213 -17.90 11.10 -14.56
C ASN A 213 -16.71 11.88 -14.02
N ASN A 214 -16.75 12.33 -12.75
CA ASN A 214 -15.62 13.01 -12.12
C ASN A 214 -14.38 12.09 -12.02
N VAL A 215 -14.57 10.82 -11.65
CA VAL A 215 -13.47 9.83 -11.64
C VAL A 215 -12.88 9.66 -13.05
N LEU A 216 -13.74 9.54 -14.06
CA LEU A 216 -13.31 9.40 -15.44
C LEU A 216 -12.55 10.64 -15.93
N ASP A 217 -13.04 11.84 -15.62
CA ASP A 217 -12.40 13.09 -15.99
C ASP A 217 -11.00 13.21 -15.37
N GLN A 218 -10.86 12.87 -14.08
CA GLN A 218 -9.56 12.84 -13.39
C GLN A 218 -8.61 11.76 -13.98
N LEU A 219 -9.12 10.58 -14.31
CA LEU A 219 -8.32 9.56 -15.01
C LEU A 219 -7.83 10.05 -16.38
N LEU A 220 -8.70 10.71 -17.14
CA LEU A 220 -8.36 11.28 -18.45
C LEU A 220 -7.32 12.38 -18.32
N GLU A 221 -7.41 13.23 -17.30
CA GLU A 221 -6.41 14.27 -16.99
C GLU A 221 -5.05 13.65 -16.67
N ILE A 222 -5.01 12.62 -15.80
CA ILE A 222 -3.76 11.89 -15.49
C ILE A 222 -3.13 11.29 -16.77
N VAL A 223 -3.93 10.65 -17.61
CA VAL A 223 -3.45 10.05 -18.87
C VAL A 223 -2.95 11.12 -19.84
N TYR A 224 -3.67 12.24 -19.92
CA TYR A 224 -3.29 13.36 -20.77
C TYR A 224 -1.96 13.99 -20.30
N ASP A 225 -1.81 14.26 -19.00
CA ASP A 225 -0.59 14.80 -18.42
C ASP A 225 0.59 13.83 -18.56
N ALA A 226 0.35 12.53 -18.39
CA ALA A 226 1.35 11.49 -18.63
C ALA A 226 1.79 11.45 -20.12
N SER A 227 0.87 11.72 -21.05
CA SER A 227 1.17 11.77 -22.48
C SER A 227 1.95 13.02 -22.91
N LEU A 228 1.86 14.11 -22.13
CA LEU A 228 2.62 15.34 -22.35
C LEU A 228 4.00 15.31 -21.67
N SER A 229 4.17 14.50 -20.63
CA SER A 229 5.44 14.38 -19.90
C SER A 229 6.46 13.45 -20.57
N SER A 230 6.14 12.86 -21.74
CA SER A 230 7.07 12.04 -22.54
C SER A 230 7.98 12.82 -23.49
N ASP A 231 8.04 14.15 -23.40
CA ASP A 231 9.00 14.99 -24.14
C ASP A 231 10.29 15.25 -23.32
N TYR A 232 11.04 14.21 -22.95
CA TYR A 232 12.46 14.32 -22.53
C TYR A 232 13.26 13.05 -22.82
#